data_AF-A0A2E4YCK2-F1
#
_entry.id   AF-A0A2E4YCK2-F1
#
_cell.length_a   1.000
_cell.length_b   1.000
_cell.length_c   1.000
_cell.angle_alpha   90.00
_cell.angle_beta   90.00
_cell.angle_gamma   90.00
#
_symmetry.space_group_name_H-M   'P 1'
#
loop_
_entity.id
_entity.type
_entity.pdbx_description
1 polymer ?
#
loop_
_entity_poly.entity_id
_entity_poly.type
_entity_poly.pdbx_seq_one_letter_code
_entity_poly.pdbx_strand_id
1 'polypeptide(L)'
;MASTKPLSIRGVAHPPPPRSGGRANRADLTRAEIDSTNLAGKKLLREHDHGDQVGTVLASWRGRDGSLRIAANVEDASAIAQVKKGEMRGLSLGTSMILAEDGSVAYRGQDELSICEEGKRPGTWIDTLNGQPCRAVECFSKSAAGARMHSMR
;
A
#
# COMPACT_ATOMS: atom_id res chain seq x y z
N MET A 1 -5.73 30.03 7.71
CA MET A 1 -6.11 28.73 7.11
C MET A 1 -6.44 27.78 8.25
N ALA A 2 -7.60 27.13 8.25
CA ALA A 2 -7.94 26.18 9.31
C ALA A 2 -6.99 24.97 9.21
N SER A 3 -6.25 24.70 10.28
CA SER A 3 -5.40 23.50 10.36
C SER A 3 -6.30 22.28 10.35
N THR A 4 -6.37 21.59 9.21
CA THR A 4 -7.12 20.33 9.13
C THR A 4 -6.34 19.31 9.95
N LYS A 5 -6.98 18.69 10.94
CA LYS A 5 -6.34 17.67 11.76
C LYS A 5 -5.85 16.53 10.85
N PRO A 6 -4.61 16.02 11.02
CA PRO A 6 -4.11 14.91 10.24
C PRO A 6 -5.04 13.69 10.31
N LEU A 7 -5.16 12.98 9.19
CA LEU A 7 -5.87 11.71 9.10
C LEU A 7 -4.89 10.58 9.35
N SER A 8 -5.06 9.85 10.45
CA SER A 8 -4.26 8.67 10.72
C SER A 8 -4.77 7.49 9.89
N ILE A 9 -3.88 6.82 9.17
CA ILE A 9 -4.21 5.67 8.33
C ILE A 9 -3.42 4.44 8.75
N ARG A 10 -3.99 3.25 8.51
CA ARG A 10 -3.26 1.98 8.50
C ARG A 10 -3.65 1.17 7.28
N GLY A 11 -2.77 0.27 6.88
CA GLY A 11 -3.04 -0.62 5.77
C GLY A 11 -1.87 -1.54 5.45
N VAL A 12 -1.99 -2.19 4.28
CA VAL A 12 -1.00 -3.12 3.74
C VAL A 12 -0.25 -2.44 2.62
N ALA A 13 1.07 -2.27 2.76
CA ALA A 13 1.93 -1.66 1.75
C ALA A 13 2.60 -2.70 0.82
N HIS A 14 2.68 -3.95 1.27
CA HIS A 14 3.19 -5.06 0.46
C HIS A 14 2.48 -6.37 0.86
N PRO A 15 2.07 -7.23 -0.10
CA PRO A 15 1.47 -8.52 0.21
C PRO A 15 2.44 -9.45 0.93
N PRO A 16 1.97 -10.55 1.54
CA PRO A 16 2.87 -11.56 2.06
C PRO A 16 3.68 -12.23 0.93
N PRO A 17 4.94 -12.60 1.19
CA PRO A 17 5.74 -13.33 0.22
C PRO A 17 5.11 -14.70 -0.08
N PRO A 18 5.24 -15.21 -1.32
CA PRO A 18 4.74 -16.55 -1.66
C PRO A 18 5.39 -17.64 -0.80
N ARG A 19 4.59 -18.65 -0.41
CA ARG A 19 5.09 -19.78 0.39
C ARG A 19 6.15 -20.60 -0.32
N SER A 20 6.14 -20.61 -1.65
CA SER A 20 7.15 -21.29 -2.47
C SER A 20 8.52 -20.58 -2.47
N GLY A 21 8.64 -19.40 -1.85
CA GLY A 21 9.87 -18.61 -1.81
C GLY A 21 10.20 -17.90 -3.13
N GLY A 22 9.50 -18.23 -4.22
CA GLY A 22 9.60 -17.52 -5.49
C GLY A 22 9.00 -16.12 -5.42
N ARG A 23 9.54 -15.20 -6.24
CA ARG A 23 9.00 -13.85 -6.41
C ARG A 23 8.23 -13.77 -7.73
N ALA A 24 7.03 -13.21 -7.71
CA ALA A 24 6.28 -12.96 -8.95
C ALA A 24 6.84 -11.71 -9.67
N ASN A 25 7.26 -10.70 -8.91
CA ASN A 25 7.95 -9.52 -9.39
C ASN A 25 9.33 -9.39 -8.73
N ARG A 26 10.35 -8.91 -9.47
CA ARG A 26 11.70 -8.70 -8.93
C ARG A 26 11.73 -7.75 -7.73
N ALA A 27 10.77 -6.83 -7.62
CA ALA A 27 10.62 -5.91 -6.50
C ALA A 27 9.86 -6.51 -5.32
N ASP A 28 9.34 -7.75 -5.42
CA ASP A 28 8.64 -8.37 -4.30
C ASP A 28 9.60 -8.70 -3.16
N LEU A 29 9.19 -8.30 -1.96
CA LEU A 29 9.95 -8.53 -0.75
C LEU A 29 9.75 -9.96 -0.23
N THR A 30 10.85 -10.55 0.24
CA THR A 30 10.88 -11.76 1.04
C THR A 30 10.46 -11.45 2.48
N ARG A 31 10.25 -12.50 3.27
CA ARG A 31 9.90 -12.37 4.69
C ARG A 31 10.97 -11.60 5.48
N ALA A 32 12.25 -11.87 5.21
CA ALA A 32 13.36 -11.20 5.86
C ALA A 32 13.43 -9.72 5.49
N GLU A 33 13.23 -9.39 4.20
CA GLU A 33 13.20 -7.99 3.73
C GLU A 33 12.03 -7.21 4.35
N ILE A 34 10.86 -7.85 4.51
CA ILE A 34 9.72 -7.24 5.22
C ILE A 34 10.06 -6.99 6.70
N ASP A 35 10.66 -7.96 7.38
CA ASP A 35 11.04 -7.82 8.79
C ASP A 35 12.08 -6.71 9.02
N SER A 36 13.00 -6.51 8.08
CA SER A 36 14.01 -5.46 8.14
C SER A 36 13.53 -4.09 7.64
N THR A 37 12.34 -4.01 7.04
CA THR A 37 11.83 -2.76 6.47
C THR A 37 11.40 -1.80 7.58
N ASN A 38 12.10 -0.66 7.68
CA ASN A 38 11.73 0.44 8.56
C ASN A 38 11.42 1.71 7.76
N LEU A 39 10.14 2.08 7.74
CA LEU A 39 9.64 3.28 7.08
C LEU A 39 9.32 4.42 8.05
N ALA A 40 9.52 4.25 9.36
CA ALA A 40 9.20 5.28 10.34
C ALA A 40 9.98 6.58 10.06
N GLY A 41 9.28 7.71 10.07
CA GLY A 41 9.82 9.04 9.77
C GLY A 41 9.99 9.33 8.28
N LYS A 42 9.73 8.38 7.38
CA LYS A 42 9.79 8.62 5.93
C LYS A 42 8.57 9.40 5.46
N LYS A 43 8.74 10.11 4.34
CA LYS A 43 7.67 10.87 3.69
C LYS A 43 6.60 9.92 3.17
N LEU A 44 5.35 10.35 3.28
CA LEU A 44 4.23 9.77 2.55
C LEU A 44 3.97 10.64 1.32
N LEU A 45 4.06 10.03 0.14
CA LEU A 45 3.88 10.71 -1.15
C LEU A 45 2.49 10.43 -1.73
N ARG A 46 2.13 11.20 -2.74
CA ARG A 46 1.00 10.91 -3.64
C ARG A 46 1.53 10.32 -4.94
N GLU A 47 1.06 9.14 -5.34
CA GLU A 47 1.41 8.52 -6.63
C GLU A 47 2.91 8.45 -6.95
N HIS A 48 3.77 8.32 -5.93
CA HIS A 48 5.24 8.36 -6.08
C HIS A 48 5.79 9.68 -6.66
N ASP A 49 5.02 10.76 -6.64
CA ASP A 49 5.52 12.09 -6.96
C ASP A 49 6.31 12.65 -5.78
N HIS A 50 7.63 12.74 -5.93
CA HIS A 50 8.53 13.29 -4.92
C HIS A 50 8.30 14.79 -4.64
N GLY A 51 7.60 15.50 -5.53
CA GLY A 51 7.14 16.87 -5.33
C GLY A 51 5.84 16.96 -4.52
N ASP A 52 5.08 15.87 -4.39
CA ASP A 52 3.76 15.83 -3.74
C ASP A 52 3.81 15.00 -2.43
N GLN A 53 4.48 15.57 -1.43
CA GLN A 53 4.48 15.02 -0.07
C GLN A 53 3.16 15.36 0.62
N VAL A 54 2.43 14.33 1.04
CA VAL A 54 1.10 14.44 1.66
C VAL A 54 1.07 14.10 3.14
N GLY A 55 2.20 13.62 3.71
CA GLY A 55 2.31 13.36 5.14
C GLY A 55 3.56 12.57 5.52
N THR A 56 3.44 11.79 6.59
CA THR A 56 4.56 11.10 7.23
C THR A 56 4.19 9.69 7.67
N VAL A 57 5.07 8.73 7.44
CA VAL A 57 4.94 7.36 7.91
C VAL A 57 5.39 7.27 9.37
N LEU A 58 4.55 6.68 10.22
CA LEU A 58 4.79 6.57 11.65
C LEU A 58 5.47 5.26 12.02
N ALA A 59 5.06 4.15 11.38
CA ALA A 59 5.59 2.84 11.64
C ALA A 59 5.38 1.89 10.46
N SER A 60 6.24 0.87 10.38
CA SER A 60 6.07 -0.31 9.54
C SER A 60 6.33 -1.58 10.36
N TRP A 61 5.61 -2.65 10.06
CA TRP A 61 5.80 -3.94 10.74
C TRP A 61 5.27 -5.09 9.89
N ARG A 62 5.73 -6.31 10.16
CA ARG A 62 5.15 -7.52 9.57
C ARG A 62 3.79 -7.84 10.18
N GLY A 63 2.77 -7.95 9.35
CA GLY A 63 1.44 -8.47 9.71
C GLY A 63 1.48 -9.95 10.11
N ARG A 64 0.42 -10.43 10.76
CA ARG A 64 0.32 -11.85 11.16
C ARG A 64 0.29 -12.80 9.96
N ASP A 65 -0.22 -12.31 8.84
CA ASP A 65 -0.28 -13.01 7.55
C ASP A 65 1.05 -12.93 6.78
N GLY A 66 2.04 -12.18 7.27
CA GLY A 66 3.34 -11.97 6.61
C GLY A 66 3.40 -10.74 5.70
N SER A 67 2.33 -9.97 5.58
CA SER A 67 2.31 -8.72 4.81
C SER A 67 3.16 -7.62 5.46
N LEU A 68 3.61 -6.63 4.69
CA LEU A 68 4.15 -5.39 5.25
C LEU A 68 2.98 -4.45 5.57
N ARG A 69 2.77 -4.18 6.86
CA ARG A 69 1.77 -3.24 7.35
C ARG A 69 2.40 -1.92 7.74
N ILE A 70 1.63 -0.85 7.62
CA ILE A 70 2.07 0.50 7.95
C ILE A 70 1.04 1.24 8.80
N ALA A 71 1.52 2.28 9.47
CA ALA A 71 0.72 3.37 10.02
C ALA A 71 1.34 4.70 9.54
N ALA A 72 0.50 5.64 9.12
CA ALA A 72 0.95 6.94 8.64
C ALA A 72 -0.06 8.04 9.01
N ASN A 73 0.37 9.29 8.97
CA ASN A 73 -0.51 10.45 8.98
C ASN A 73 -0.55 11.06 7.58
N VAL A 74 -1.75 11.32 7.10
CA VAL A 74 -1.99 12.19 5.94
C VAL A 74 -2.29 13.58 6.48
N GLU A 75 -1.52 14.56 6.06
CA GLU A 75 -1.51 15.94 6.58
C GLU A 75 -2.06 16.92 5.54
N ASP A 76 -1.91 16.61 4.24
CA ASP A 76 -2.46 17.43 3.17
C ASP A 76 -4.00 17.32 3.11
N ALA A 77 -4.69 18.46 3.08
CA ALA A 77 -6.15 18.52 3.13
C ALA A 77 -6.82 17.90 1.89
N SER A 78 -6.20 18.03 0.70
CA SER A 78 -6.73 17.45 -0.53
C SER A 78 -6.58 15.93 -0.55
N ALA A 79 -5.43 15.41 -0.13
CA ALA A 79 -5.21 13.98 0.05
C ALA A 79 -6.16 13.38 1.09
N ILE A 80 -6.36 14.05 2.22
CA ILE A 80 -7.32 13.63 3.24
C ILE A 80 -8.72 13.46 2.64
N ALA A 81 -9.16 14.43 1.82
CA ALA A 81 -10.46 14.35 1.17
C ALA A 81 -10.54 13.17 0.20
N GLN A 82 -9.52 12.96 -0.64
CA GLN A 82 -9.46 11.85 -1.60
C GLN A 82 -9.44 10.48 -0.91
N VAL A 83 -8.64 10.31 0.14
CA VAL A 83 -8.58 9.07 0.94
C VAL A 83 -9.95 8.78 1.56
N LYS A 84 -10.62 9.79 2.14
CA LYS A 84 -11.96 9.62 2.73
C LYS A 84 -13.03 9.25 1.72
N LYS A 85 -12.92 9.74 0.48
CA LYS A 85 -13.81 9.36 -0.62
C LYS A 85 -13.50 7.98 -1.20
N GLY A 86 -12.34 7.42 -0.88
CA GLY A 86 -11.86 6.16 -1.45
C GLY A 86 -11.22 6.30 -2.83
N GLU A 87 -10.95 7.53 -3.27
CA GLU A 87 -10.24 7.86 -4.52
C GLU A 87 -8.74 7.53 -4.41
N MET A 88 -8.17 7.57 -3.20
CA MET A 88 -6.75 7.29 -2.92
C MET A 88 -6.64 6.23 -1.82
N ARG A 89 -7.00 4.99 -2.16
CA ARG A 89 -7.11 3.88 -1.20
C ARG A 89 -5.98 2.88 -1.28
N GLY A 90 -5.20 2.90 -2.35
CA GLY A 90 -4.03 2.05 -2.55
C GLY A 90 -2.87 2.51 -1.67
N LEU A 91 -2.08 1.54 -1.20
CA LEU A 91 -0.76 1.79 -0.65
C LEU A 91 0.27 1.16 -1.58
N SER A 92 1.30 1.91 -1.93
CA SER A 92 2.36 1.43 -2.80
C SER A 92 3.71 1.71 -2.19
N LEU A 93 4.50 0.64 -2.05
CA LEU A 93 5.88 0.70 -1.59
C LEU A 93 6.81 0.92 -2.80
N GLY A 94 7.54 2.03 -2.81
CA GLY A 94 8.59 2.24 -3.79
C GLY A 94 9.83 1.47 -3.38
N THR A 95 10.34 0.66 -4.31
CA THR A 95 11.52 -0.17 -4.08
C THR A 95 12.61 0.26 -5.06
N SER A 96 13.67 0.88 -4.55
CA SER A 96 14.88 1.11 -5.33
C SER A 96 15.60 -0.23 -5.50
N MET A 97 16.12 -0.51 -6.69
CA MET A 97 16.83 -1.77 -6.96
C MET A 97 18.20 -1.46 -7.57
N ILE A 98 19.25 -2.08 -7.02
CA ILE A 98 20.57 -2.11 -7.64
C ILE A 98 20.76 -3.49 -8.26
N LEU A 99 21.06 -3.51 -9.55
CA LEU A 99 21.34 -4.75 -10.28
C LEU A 99 22.83 -5.05 -10.25
N ALA A 100 23.19 -6.32 -10.12
CA ALA A 100 24.54 -6.81 -10.35
C ALA A 100 24.84 -6.92 -11.86
N GLU A 101 26.11 -7.11 -12.20
CA GLU A 101 26.58 -7.20 -13.60
C GLU A 101 25.95 -8.37 -14.37
N ASP A 102 25.58 -9.44 -13.66
CA ASP A 102 24.86 -10.60 -14.22
C ASP A 102 23.34 -10.38 -14.39
N GLY A 103 22.84 -9.18 -14.06
CA GLY A 103 21.43 -8.82 -14.11
C GLY A 103 20.59 -9.33 -12.94
N SER A 104 21.20 -9.97 -11.94
CA SER A 104 20.57 -10.29 -10.66
C SER A 104 20.36 -9.04 -9.81
N VAL A 105 19.50 -9.11 -8.78
CA VAL A 105 19.23 -7.95 -7.91
C VAL A 105 20.14 -8.02 -6.69
N ALA A 106 21.13 -7.13 -6.63
CA ALA A 106 22.09 -7.03 -5.54
C ALA A 106 21.50 -6.37 -4.29
N TYR A 107 20.61 -5.39 -4.46
CA TYR A 107 20.01 -4.65 -3.36
C TYR A 107 18.58 -4.19 -3.68
N ARG A 108 17.74 -4.15 -2.65
CA ARG A 108 16.39 -3.55 -2.66
C ARG A 108 16.25 -2.58 -1.51
N GLY A 109 16.21 -1.29 -1.80
CA GLY A 109 15.95 -0.25 -0.80
C GLY A 109 14.47 0.08 -0.75
N GLN A 110 13.90 0.16 0.45
CA GLN A 110 12.50 0.55 0.67
C GLN A 110 12.47 2.01 1.10
N ASP A 111 12.55 2.91 0.13
CA ASP A 111 12.86 4.32 0.41
C ASP A 111 11.64 5.22 0.52
N GLU A 112 10.49 4.76 0.06
CA GLU A 112 9.29 5.58 -0.02
C GLU A 112 8.00 4.78 0.13
N LEU A 113 6.95 5.46 0.56
CA LEU A 113 5.59 4.98 0.61
C LEU A 113 4.68 6.04 -0.03
N SER A 114 3.74 5.58 -0.85
CA SER A 114 2.76 6.44 -1.51
C SER A 114 1.34 5.98 -1.21
N ILE A 115 0.43 6.95 -1.07
CA ILE A 115 -0.99 6.69 -1.33
C ILE A 115 -1.23 6.77 -2.83
N CYS A 116 -2.04 5.85 -3.35
CA CYS A 116 -2.39 5.74 -4.77
C CYS A 116 -3.88 5.46 -4.94
N GLU A 117 -4.41 5.64 -6.15
CA GLU A 117 -5.77 5.21 -6.49
C GLU A 117 -5.93 3.69 -6.30
N GLU A 118 -5.00 2.93 -6.91
CA GLU A 118 -4.89 1.50 -6.79
C GLU A 118 -3.44 1.10 -6.47
N GLY A 119 -3.28 0.24 -5.47
CA GLY A 119 -1.96 -0.30 -5.15
C GLY A 119 -1.49 -1.24 -6.27
N LYS A 120 -0.22 -1.12 -6.67
CA LYS A 120 0.37 -1.95 -7.73
C LYS A 120 0.25 -3.45 -7.50
N ARG A 121 0.16 -3.89 -6.24
CA ARG A 121 0.09 -5.30 -5.85
C ARG A 121 -1.31 -5.62 -5.29
N PRO A 122 -1.89 -6.79 -5.61
CA PRO A 122 -3.17 -7.18 -5.04
C PRO A 122 -3.15 -7.15 -3.51
N GLY A 123 -4.17 -6.55 -2.91
CA GLY A 123 -4.34 -6.50 -1.46
C GLY A 123 -3.59 -5.39 -0.74
N THR A 124 -2.92 -4.48 -1.45
CA THR A 124 -2.23 -3.33 -0.82
C THR A 124 -3.15 -2.11 -0.70
N TRP A 125 -3.92 -2.08 0.39
CA TRP A 125 -4.97 -1.09 0.63
C TRP A 125 -4.85 -0.43 2.01
N ILE A 126 -5.37 0.80 2.10
CA ILE A 126 -5.73 1.43 3.37
C ILE A 126 -6.97 0.72 3.93
N ASP A 127 -6.83 0.14 5.11
CA ASP A 127 -7.89 -0.65 5.77
C ASP A 127 -8.42 0.02 7.04
N THR A 128 -7.78 1.09 7.52
CA THR A 128 -8.17 1.79 8.74
C THR A 128 -7.98 3.29 8.59
N LEU A 129 -8.99 4.08 8.96
CA LEU A 129 -8.96 5.55 9.05
C LEU A 129 -9.30 5.99 10.48
N ASN A 130 -8.43 6.75 11.13
CA ASN A 130 -8.60 7.23 12.51
C ASN A 130 -8.98 6.11 13.51
N GLY A 131 -8.37 4.94 13.35
CA GLY A 131 -8.65 3.76 14.18
C GLY A 131 -9.96 3.04 13.85
N GLN A 132 -10.75 3.54 12.90
CA GLN A 132 -11.96 2.87 12.41
C GLN A 132 -11.63 2.06 11.16
N PRO A 133 -12.04 0.77 11.09
CA PRO A 133 -11.83 -0.01 9.88
C PRO A 133 -12.64 0.58 8.72
N CYS A 134 -12.01 0.69 7.56
CA CYS A 134 -12.71 0.94 6.32
C CYS A 134 -13.65 -0.26 6.08
N ARG A 135 -14.97 -0.04 5.98
CA ARG A 135 -15.83 -1.08 5.40
C ARG A 135 -15.28 -1.37 4.01
N ALA A 136 -14.96 -2.63 3.73
CA ALA A 136 -14.72 -3.07 2.37
C ALA A 136 -15.97 -2.69 1.57
N VAL A 137 -15.89 -1.59 0.82
CA VAL A 137 -16.92 -1.27 -0.16
C VAL A 137 -16.88 -2.46 -1.10
N GLU A 138 -17.97 -3.24 -1.12
CA GLU A 138 -18.11 -4.33 -2.08
C GLU A 138 -17.72 -3.78 -3.44
N CYS A 139 -16.64 -4.31 -4.02
CA CYS A 139 -16.25 -3.93 -5.35
C CYS A 139 -17.47 -4.20 -6.24
N PHE A 140 -18.11 -3.12 -6.73
CA PHE A 140 -19.26 -3.14 -7.64
C PHE A 140 -19.00 -3.90 -8.96
N SER A 141 -17.81 -4.48 -9.14
CA SER A 141 -17.40 -5.25 -10.31
C SER A 141 -17.60 -6.77 -10.19
N LYS A 142 -18.28 -7.29 -9.14
CA LYS A 142 -18.63 -8.74 -9.06
C LYS A 142 -20.10 -9.09 -9.27
N SER A 143 -20.97 -8.15 -9.61
CA SER A 143 -22.41 -8.43 -9.83
C SER A 143 -22.75 -8.88 -11.26
N ALA A 144 -21.83 -8.81 -12.22
CA ALA A 144 -22.11 -9.21 -13.62
C ALA A 144 -21.69 -10.65 -13.97
N ALA A 145 -20.83 -11.30 -13.17
CA ALA A 145 -20.34 -12.66 -13.47
C ALA A 145 -21.27 -13.78 -12.94
N GLY A 146 -22.18 -13.48 -12.00
CA GLY A 146 -23.14 -14.44 -11.45
C GLY A 146 -24.52 -14.46 -12.14
N ALA A 147 -24.87 -13.43 -12.91
CA ALA A 147 -26.22 -13.27 -13.45
C ALA A 147 -26.48 -14.02 -14.79
N ARG A 148 -25.45 -14.60 -15.42
CA ARG A 148 -25.58 -15.32 -16.70
C ARG A 148 -25.60 -16.85 -16.61
N MET A 149 -25.53 -17.44 -15.42
CA MET A 149 -25.58 -18.90 -15.23
C MET A 149 -26.98 -19.46 -14.87
N HIS A 150 -28.05 -18.68 -15.00
CA HIS A 150 -29.42 -19.13 -14.68
C HIS A 150 -30.42 -18.98 -15.83
N SER A 151 -29.95 -19.11 -17.07
CA SER A 151 -30.79 -19.12 -18.29
C SER A 151 -30.35 -20.25 -19.22
N MET A 152 -30.27 -21.47 -18.70
CA MET A 152 -30.27 -22.69 -19.51
C MET A 152 -30.96 -23.80 -18.71
N ARG A 153 -32.29 -23.80 -18.76
CA ARG A 153 -33.14 -24.99 -18.68
C ARG A 153 -34.33 -24.77 -19.60
#